data_AF-A0A7D9M1A9-F1
#
_entry.id   AF-A0A7D9M1A9-F1
#
_cell.length_a   1.000
_cell.length_b   1.000
_cell.length_c   1.000
_cell.angle_alpha   90.00
_cell.angle_beta   90.00
_cell.angle_gamma   90.00
#
_symmetry.space_group_name_H-M   'P 1'
#
loop_
_entity.id
_entity.type
_entity.pdbx_description
1 polymer ?
#
loop_
_entity_poly.entity_id
_entity_poly.type
_entity_poly.pdbx_seq_one_letter_code
_entity_poly.pdbx_strand_id
1 'polypeptide(L)'
;MSQLKSPQLETVAEAIVEEYPTDFTEELVSEFRSFVNEFRKEIAERQSVTDVIRLMLESRVSSSFSQVYKLLILFATIPVTVATAERSFSKLKLIETYLRFKISQERLSGLAILSIENKEAKVVDKNELIHRFANANARRKE
;
A
#
# COMPACT_ATOMS: atom_id res chain seq x y z
N MET A 1 10.00 -14.50 18.19
CA MET A 1 9.99 -13.04 18.44
C MET A 1 10.65 -12.71 19.79
N SER A 2 11.82 -13.27 20.10
CA SER A 2 12.44 -13.17 21.45
C SER A 2 13.71 -12.32 21.52
N GLN A 3 13.99 -11.52 20.49
CA GLN A 3 15.22 -10.70 20.44
C GLN A 3 14.92 -9.37 19.74
N LEU A 4 14.09 -8.49 20.32
CA LEU A 4 14.18 -7.06 20.04
C LEU A 4 14.74 -6.42 21.31
N LYS A 5 16.07 -6.25 21.34
CA LYS A 5 16.73 -5.55 22.45
C LYS A 5 16.38 -4.07 22.33
N SER A 6 15.84 -3.48 23.40
CA SER A 6 15.54 -2.05 23.55
C SER A 6 16.55 -1.08 22.89
N PRO A 7 17.88 -1.28 22.95
CA PRO A 7 18.83 -0.38 22.30
C PRO A 7 18.73 -0.32 20.77
N GLN A 8 18.34 -1.40 20.09
CA GLN A 8 18.28 -1.42 18.62
C GLN A 8 17.10 -0.63 18.08
N LEU A 9 15.98 -0.63 18.80
CA LEU A 9 14.78 0.13 18.44
C LEU A 9 15.00 1.64 18.60
N GLU A 10 15.74 2.03 19.64
CA GLU A 10 16.06 3.43 19.90
C GLU A 10 17.00 3.98 18.83
N THR A 11 18.04 3.22 18.45
CA THR A 11 18.91 3.60 17.32
C THR A 11 18.16 3.73 16.01
N VAL A 12 17.17 2.85 15.74
CA VAL A 12 16.35 2.95 14.51
C VAL A 12 15.42 4.15 14.56
N ALA A 13 14.81 4.45 15.71
CA ALA A 13 13.96 5.62 15.88
C ALA A 13 14.77 6.92 15.73
N GLU A 14 15.99 6.98 16.29
CA GLU A 14 16.93 8.09 16.09
C GLU A 14 17.30 8.26 14.62
N ALA A 15 17.63 7.18 13.91
CA ALA A 15 17.94 7.23 12.48
C ALA A 15 16.76 7.74 11.64
N ILE A 16 15.52 7.37 11.99
CA ILE A 16 14.32 7.86 11.30
C ILE A 16 14.11 9.37 11.54
N VAL A 17 14.40 9.87 12.74
CA VAL A 17 14.33 11.31 13.04
C VAL A 17 15.39 12.08 12.25
N GLU A 18 16.59 11.52 12.08
CA GLU A 18 17.66 12.12 11.28
C GLU A 18 17.34 12.12 9.78
N GLU A 19 16.75 11.03 9.27
CA GLU A 19 16.42 10.86 7.84
C GLU A 19 15.16 11.65 7.42
N TYR A 20 14.19 11.83 8.33
CA TYR A 20 12.92 12.50 8.07
C TYR A 20 12.59 13.59 9.12
N PRO A 21 13.41 14.65 9.22
CA PRO A 21 13.28 15.68 10.27
C PRO A 21 12.03 16.56 10.13
N THR A 22 11.37 16.53 8.97
CA THR A 22 10.10 17.24 8.73
C THR A 22 8.88 16.48 9.23
N ASP A 23 8.97 15.15 9.32
CA ASP A 23 7.82 14.27 9.59
C ASP A 23 7.81 13.74 11.02
N PHE A 24 9.00 13.61 11.63
CA PHE A 24 9.22 13.10 12.98
C PHE A 24 10.04 14.07 13.84
N THR A 25 9.73 14.09 15.13
CA THR A 25 10.44 14.86 16.16
C THR A 25 11.20 13.92 17.09
N GLU A 26 12.16 14.46 17.85
CA GLU A 26 12.92 13.70 18.87
C GLU A 26 12.02 13.03 19.92
N GLU A 27 10.78 13.53 20.09
CA GLU A 27 9.77 12.94 20.97
C GLU A 27 9.38 11.52 20.54
N LEU A 28 9.57 11.14 19.27
CA LEU A 28 9.27 9.81 18.73
C LEU A 28 9.88 8.70 19.59
N VAL A 29 11.14 8.85 20.04
CA VAL A 29 11.83 7.83 20.83
C VAL A 29 11.14 7.63 22.18
N SER A 30 10.82 8.75 22.86
CA SER A 30 10.16 8.73 24.17
C SER A 30 8.72 8.23 24.09
N GLU A 31 8.02 8.60 23.03
CA GLU A 31 6.64 8.24 22.76
C GLU A 31 6.55 6.74 22.41
N PHE A 32 7.46 6.25 21.56
CA PHE A 32 7.56 4.84 21.20
C PHE A 32 7.90 3.96 22.40
N ARG A 33 8.86 4.37 23.24
CA ARG A 33 9.21 3.65 24.47
C ARG A 33 8.01 3.57 25.42
N SER A 34 7.28 4.66 25.59
CA SER A 34 6.10 4.73 26.44
C SER A 34 4.99 3.82 25.91
N PHE A 35 4.72 3.88 24.61
CA PHE A 35 3.73 3.03 23.94
C PHE A 35 4.03 1.54 24.08
N VAL A 36 5.28 1.13 23.83
CA VAL A 36 5.69 -0.29 23.94
C VAL A 36 5.60 -0.79 25.38
N ASN A 37 5.92 0.05 26.36
CA ASN A 37 5.81 -0.32 27.78
C ASN A 37 4.35 -0.45 28.22
N GLU A 38 3.48 0.47 27.80
CA GLU A 38 2.08 0.50 28.20
C GLU A 38 1.27 -0.61 27.51
N PHE A 39 1.46 -0.81 26.20
CA PHE A 39 0.71 -1.78 25.40
C PHE A 39 1.44 -3.10 25.17
N ARG A 40 2.45 -3.42 26.00
CA ARG A 40 3.32 -4.59 25.81
C ARG A 40 2.54 -5.90 25.66
N LYS A 41 1.47 -6.06 26.45
CA LYS A 41 0.66 -7.29 26.45
C LYS A 41 -0.24 -7.35 25.23
N GLU A 42 -0.94 -6.27 24.89
CA GLU A 42 -1.80 -6.27 23.70
C GLU A 42 -0.97 -6.41 22.42
N ILE A 43 0.19 -5.75 22.33
CA ILE A 43 1.10 -5.89 21.17
C ILE A 43 1.58 -7.33 21.02
N ALA A 44 1.87 -8.04 22.13
CA ALA A 44 2.30 -9.44 22.09
C ALA A 44 1.21 -10.40 21.61
N GLU A 45 -0.07 -10.04 21.76
CA GLU A 45 -1.23 -10.81 21.30
C GLU A 45 -1.61 -10.52 19.84
N ARG A 46 -1.15 -9.41 19.26
CA ARG A 46 -1.44 -9.03 17.87
C ARG A 46 -0.40 -9.58 16.89
N GLN A 47 -0.83 -9.95 15.69
CA GLN A 47 0.04 -10.52 14.64
C GLN A 47 0.36 -9.56 13.49
N SER A 48 -0.42 -8.48 13.33
CA SER A 48 -0.23 -7.51 12.25
C SER A 48 -0.10 -6.08 12.77
N VAL A 49 0.68 -5.27 12.05
CA VAL A 49 0.79 -3.81 12.25
C VAL A 49 -0.59 -3.14 12.12
N THR A 50 -1.45 -3.63 11.23
CA THR A 50 -2.83 -3.14 11.11
C THR A 50 -3.66 -3.34 12.37
N ASP A 51 -3.37 -4.40 13.12
CA ASP A 51 -4.09 -4.69 14.35
C ASP A 51 -3.63 -3.79 15.50
N VAL A 52 -2.34 -3.42 15.51
CA VAL A 52 -1.80 -2.41 16.44
C VAL A 52 -2.38 -1.02 16.14
N ILE A 53 -2.52 -0.66 14.86
CA ILE A 53 -3.19 0.58 14.45
C ILE A 53 -4.65 0.60 14.90
N ARG A 54 -5.39 -0.52 14.74
CA ARG A 54 -6.77 -0.63 15.25
C ARG A 54 -6.84 -0.49 16.76
N LEU A 55 -5.92 -1.12 17.49
CA LEU A 55 -5.84 -1.00 18.95
C LEU A 55 -5.70 0.47 19.37
N MET A 56 -4.80 1.23 18.74
CA MET A 56 -4.61 2.65 19.05
C MET A 56 -5.86 3.51 18.80
N LEU A 57 -6.66 3.15 17.80
CA LEU A 57 -7.93 3.81 17.50
C LEU A 57 -9.01 3.44 18.52
N GLU A 58 -9.10 2.16 18.91
CA GLU A 58 -10.04 1.65 19.90
C GLU A 58 -9.77 2.24 21.30
N SER A 59 -8.50 2.33 21.69
CA SER A 59 -8.09 2.91 22.98
C SER A 59 -8.05 4.46 22.96
N ARG A 60 -8.33 5.10 21.82
CA ARG A 60 -8.29 6.56 21.61
C ARG A 60 -6.96 7.21 21.98
N VAL A 61 -5.86 6.46 21.87
CA VAL A 61 -4.52 6.96 22.20
C VAL A 61 -3.76 7.46 20.97
N SER A 62 -4.37 7.43 19.78
CA SER A 62 -3.75 7.91 18.54
C SER A 62 -3.33 9.38 18.58
N SER A 63 -4.01 10.23 19.35
CA SER A 63 -3.61 11.63 19.57
C SER A 63 -2.49 11.78 20.60
N SER A 64 -2.47 10.91 21.62
CA SER A 64 -1.45 10.91 22.67
C SER A 64 -0.13 10.33 22.19
N PHE A 65 -0.20 9.35 21.28
CA PHE A 65 0.94 8.76 20.61
C PHE A 65 0.87 9.06 19.09
N SER A 66 0.93 10.35 18.75
CA SER A 66 0.79 10.83 17.37
C SER A 66 1.98 10.48 16.46
N GLN A 67 3.21 10.47 16.98
CA GLN A 67 4.42 10.16 16.22
C GLN A 67 4.50 8.67 15.91
N VAL A 68 4.18 7.82 16.90
CA VAL A 68 4.10 6.36 16.76
C VAL A 68 2.97 6.00 15.80
N TYR A 69 1.80 6.64 15.93
CA TYR A 69 0.69 6.40 15.02
C TYR A 69 1.06 6.75 13.57
N LYS A 70 1.68 7.92 13.34
CA LYS A 70 2.21 8.30 12.02
C LYS A 70 3.23 7.31 11.50
N LEU A 71 4.17 6.84 12.33
CA LEU A 71 5.16 5.86 11.95
C LEU A 71 4.52 4.52 11.54
N LEU A 72 3.52 4.04 12.28
CA LEU A 72 2.81 2.80 11.98
C LEU A 72 2.00 2.92 10.69
N ILE A 73 1.36 4.06 10.44
CA ILE A 73 0.68 4.34 9.17
C ILE A 73 1.68 4.41 8.03
N LEU A 74 2.82 5.09 8.22
CA LEU A 74 3.89 5.14 7.24
C LEU A 74 4.40 3.73 6.93
N PHE A 75 4.63 2.90 7.94
CA PHE A 75 5.04 1.51 7.76
C PHE A 75 3.98 0.66 7.05
N ALA A 76 2.69 0.91 7.30
CA ALA A 76 1.59 0.22 6.63
C ALA A 76 1.38 0.69 5.17
N THR A 77 1.83 1.91 4.84
CA THR A 77 1.65 2.53 3.52
C THR A 77 2.89 2.39 2.62
N ILE A 78 4.10 2.45 3.20
CA ILE A 78 5.32 1.94 2.58
C ILE A 78 5.04 0.46 2.31
N PRO A 79 5.19 0.00 1.07
CA PRO A 79 4.51 -1.21 0.61
C PRO A 79 4.98 -2.45 1.37
N VAL A 80 4.24 -2.84 2.42
CA VAL A 80 4.05 -4.24 2.83
C VAL A 80 3.44 -5.06 1.69
N THR A 81 2.97 -4.39 0.63
CA THR A 81 2.47 -4.95 -0.60
C THR A 81 3.51 -5.03 -1.71
N VAL A 82 4.80 -5.27 -1.38
CA VAL A 82 5.77 -5.76 -2.38
C VAL A 82 5.11 -6.86 -3.21
N ALA A 83 4.39 -7.80 -2.58
CA ALA A 83 3.64 -8.82 -3.30
C ALA A 83 2.49 -8.29 -4.20
N THR A 84 1.75 -7.24 -3.84
CA THR A 84 0.65 -6.71 -4.68
C THR A 84 1.21 -5.86 -5.83
N ALA A 85 2.21 -5.02 -5.55
CA ALA A 85 2.92 -4.27 -6.57
C ALA A 85 3.66 -5.22 -7.52
N GLU A 86 4.43 -6.19 -7.00
CA GLU A 86 5.08 -7.24 -7.80
C GLU A 86 4.08 -8.10 -8.55
N ARG A 87 2.91 -8.42 -7.98
CA ARG A 87 1.84 -9.13 -8.70
C ARG A 87 1.32 -8.28 -9.85
N SER A 88 1.07 -6.98 -9.65
CA SER A 88 0.64 -6.06 -10.71
C SER A 88 1.72 -5.88 -11.78
N PHE A 89 2.99 -5.70 -11.40
CA PHE A 89 4.13 -5.62 -12.31
C PHE A 89 4.39 -6.96 -13.02
N SER A 90 4.17 -8.10 -12.37
CA SER A 90 4.29 -9.43 -12.96
C SER A 90 3.18 -9.67 -14.00
N LYS A 91 1.95 -9.23 -13.71
CA LYS A 91 0.86 -9.23 -14.70
C LYS A 91 1.18 -8.31 -15.87
N LEU A 92 1.70 -7.11 -15.62
CA LEU A 92 2.14 -6.19 -16.67
C LEU A 92 3.26 -6.79 -17.52
N LYS A 93 4.26 -7.43 -16.89
CA LYS A 93 5.34 -8.14 -17.57
C LYS A 93 4.85 -9.33 -18.39
N LEU A 94 3.84 -10.07 -17.92
CA LEU A 94 3.18 -11.13 -18.68
C LEU A 94 2.43 -10.55 -19.90
N ILE A 95 1.73 -9.44 -19.72
CA ILE A 95 1.03 -8.72 -20.80
C ILE A 95 2.05 -8.22 -21.83
N GLU A 96 3.13 -7.57 -21.41
CA GLU A 96 4.21 -7.12 -22.29
C GLU A 96 4.90 -8.27 -23.03
N THR A 97 5.16 -9.38 -22.33
CA THR A 97 5.82 -10.57 -22.90
C THR A 97 4.91 -11.28 -23.91
N TYR A 98 3.61 -11.38 -23.61
CA TYR A 98 2.60 -11.95 -24.51
C TYR A 98 2.35 -11.05 -25.73
N LEU A 99 2.42 -9.73 -25.57
CA LEU A 99 2.12 -8.72 -26.61
C LEU A 99 3.37 -8.20 -27.32
N ARG A 100 4.51 -8.90 -27.24
CA ARG A 100 5.77 -8.54 -27.91
C ARG A 100 5.64 -8.43 -29.46
N PHE A 101 4.47 -8.70 -30.02
CA PHE A 101 4.10 -8.36 -31.39
C PHE A 101 3.41 -6.97 -31.47
N LYS A 102 4.22 -5.92 -31.73
CA LYS A 102 3.80 -4.57 -32.20
C LYS A 102 2.50 -4.00 -31.61
N ILE A 103 2.40 -3.83 -30.29
CA ILE A 103 1.31 -3.04 -29.69
C ILE A 103 1.79 -1.62 -29.34
N SER A 104 0.96 -0.60 -29.59
CA SER A 104 1.27 0.77 -29.17
C SER A 104 1.17 0.91 -27.66
N GLN A 105 1.93 1.84 -27.08
CA GLN A 105 1.93 2.12 -25.63
C GLN A 105 0.52 2.42 -25.09
N GLU A 106 -0.29 3.13 -25.87
CA GLU A 106 -1.69 3.43 -25.53
C GLU A 106 -2.54 2.15 -25.36
N ARG A 107 -2.40 1.20 -26.29
CA ARG A 107 -3.10 -0.09 -26.21
C ARG A 107 -2.59 -0.97 -25.08
N LEU A 108 -1.28 -0.91 -24.77
CA LEU A 108 -0.69 -1.61 -23.63
C LEU A 108 -1.25 -1.09 -22.30
N SER A 109 -1.30 0.24 -22.14
CA SER A 109 -1.86 0.88 -20.95
C SER A 109 -3.33 0.52 -20.75
N GLY A 110 -4.13 0.53 -21.82
CA GLY A 110 -5.53 0.12 -21.74
C GLY A 110 -5.71 -1.34 -21.29
N LEU A 111 -4.88 -2.26 -21.78
CA LEU A 111 -4.91 -3.67 -21.37
C LEU A 111 -4.43 -3.88 -19.94
N ALA A 112 -3.43 -3.12 -19.49
CA ALA A 112 -2.97 -3.15 -18.10
C ALA A 112 -4.10 -2.74 -17.14
N ILE A 113 -4.82 -1.65 -17.46
CA ILE A 113 -5.98 -1.18 -16.68
C ILE A 113 -7.06 -2.27 -16.63
N LEU A 114 -7.43 -2.87 -17.77
CA LEU A 114 -8.41 -3.96 -17.82
C LEU A 114 -7.96 -5.21 -17.04
N SER A 115 -6.66 -5.46 -16.94
CA SER A 115 -6.12 -6.58 -16.16
C SER A 115 -6.07 -6.30 -14.67
N ILE A 116 -5.81 -5.06 -14.26
CA ILE A 116 -5.84 -4.64 -12.84
C ILE A 116 -7.29 -4.64 -12.36
N GLU A 117 -8.19 -4.01 -13.13
CA GLU A 117 -9.62 -3.91 -12.86
C GLU A 117 -10.41 -5.09 -13.44
N ASN A 118 -9.82 -6.29 -13.47
CA ASN A 118 -10.41 -7.47 -14.12
C ASN A 118 -11.80 -7.83 -13.57
N LYS A 119 -12.04 -7.57 -12.28
CA LYS A 119 -13.33 -7.82 -11.64
C LYS A 119 -14.42 -6.93 -12.24
N GLU A 120 -14.17 -5.64 -12.31
CA GLU A 120 -15.09 -4.66 -12.89
C GLU A 120 -15.24 -4.88 -14.40
N ALA A 121 -14.16 -5.17 -15.11
CA ALA A 121 -14.17 -5.47 -16.54
C ALA A 121 -15.01 -6.71 -16.90
N LYS A 122 -15.25 -7.65 -15.96
CA LYS A 122 -16.12 -8.81 -16.17
C LYS A 122 -17.61 -8.47 -16.06
N VAL A 123 -17.95 -7.40 -15.36
CA VAL A 123 -19.34 -6.95 -15.16
C VAL A 123 -19.83 -6.15 -16.37
N VAL A 124 -18.92 -5.56 -17.14
CA VAL A 124 -19.24 -4.80 -18.36
C VAL A 124 -19.88 -5.70 -19.43
N ASP A 125 -21.04 -5.28 -19.96
CA ASP A 125 -21.68 -5.95 -21.10
C ASP A 125 -20.88 -5.73 -22.38
N LYS A 126 -20.27 -6.82 -22.85
CA LYS A 126 -19.44 -6.85 -24.06
C LYS A 126 -20.27 -6.57 -25.32
N ASN A 127 -21.53 -7.00 -25.36
CA ASN A 127 -22.39 -6.79 -26.53
C ASN A 127 -22.72 -5.31 -26.68
N GLU A 128 -23.09 -4.65 -25.57
CA GLU A 128 -23.30 -3.20 -25.58
C GLU A 128 -22.02 -2.45 -25.98
N LEU A 129 -20.86 -2.86 -25.44
CA LEU A 129 -19.57 -2.25 -25.78
C LEU A 129 -19.24 -2.40 -27.28
N ILE A 130 -19.47 -3.58 -27.86
CA ILE A 130 -19.26 -3.83 -29.30
C ILE A 130 -20.20 -2.96 -30.13
N HIS A 131 -21.48 -2.86 -29.76
CA HIS A 131 -22.44 -1.99 -30.45
C HIS A 131 -22.04 -0.51 -30.37
N ARG A 132 -21.61 -0.04 -29.20
CA ARG A 132 -21.12 1.34 -29.01
C ARG A 132 -19.87 1.61 -29.86
N PHE A 133 -18.91 0.68 -29.87
CA PHE A 133 -17.69 0.81 -30.67
C PHE A 133 -17.99 0.82 -32.18
N ALA A 134 -18.88 -0.07 -32.65
CA ALA A 134 -19.33 -0.11 -34.03
C ALA A 134 -20.01 1.21 -34.43
N ASN A 135 -20.91 1.73 -33.60
CA ASN A 135 -21.62 2.99 -33.85
C ASN A 135 -20.71 4.24 -33.81
N ALA A 136 -19.62 4.19 -33.04
CA ALA A 136 -18.63 5.27 -32.99
C ALA A 136 -17.71 5.27 -34.22
N ASN A 137 -17.32 4.09 -34.73
CA ASN A 137 -16.46 3.98 -35.90
C ASN A 137 -17.22 4.00 -37.24
N ALA A 138 -18.51 3.64 -37.25
CA ALA A 138 -19.36 3.76 -38.44
C ALA A 138 -19.51 5.22 -38.91
N ARG A 139 -19.37 6.19 -38.01
CA ARG A 139 -19.39 7.63 -38.31
C ARG A 139 -18.09 8.18 -38.91
N ARG A 140 -17.04 7.36 -39.08
CA ARG A 140 -15.78 7.75 -39.75
C ARG A 140 -15.76 7.41 -41.25
N LYS A 141 -16.91 7.10 -41.86
CA LYS A 141 -17.07 7.12 -43.33
C LYS A 141 -17.54 8.51 -43.74
N GLU A 142 -16.63 9.45 -43.79
CA GLU A 142 -16.63 10.67 -44.63
C GLU A 142 -15.23 11.28 -44.60
#